data_AF-A0AAE5HE43-F1
#
_entry.id   AF-A0AAE5HE43-F1
#
_cell.length_a   1.000
_cell.length_b   1.000
_cell.length_c   1.000
_cell.angle_alpha   90.00
_cell.angle_beta   90.00
_cell.angle_gamma   90.00
#
_symmetry.space_group_name_H-M   'P 1'
#
loop_
_entity.id
_entity.type
_entity.pdbx_description
1 polymer ?
#
loop_
_entity_poly.entity_id
_entity_poly.type
_entity_poly.pdbx_seq_one_letter_code
_entity_poly.pdbx_strand_id
1 'polypeptide(L)'
;MQPPVTNQHKIAPPVSATVGVVEIVASIKGVRESDLQPLAEAVDTDFLDWLFEGTETTESPYAVVFSYSGYEITVRSDRTLTLRPK
;
A
#
# COMPACT_ATOMS: atom_id res chain seq x y z
N MET A 1 -14.36 22.25 -6.31
CA MET A 1 -13.14 21.53 -5.89
C MET A 1 -13.59 20.21 -5.31
N GLN A 2 -13.39 19.10 -6.02
CA GLN A 2 -13.61 17.77 -5.44
C GLN A 2 -12.51 17.57 -4.37
N PRO A 3 -12.84 17.08 -3.16
CA PRO A 3 -11.80 16.70 -2.21
C PRO A 3 -10.88 15.66 -2.88
N PRO A 4 -9.57 15.65 -2.57
CA PRO A 4 -8.67 14.64 -3.10
C PRO A 4 -9.24 13.27 -2.71
N VAL A 5 -9.61 12.47 -3.72
CA VAL A 5 -10.24 11.17 -3.54
C VAL A 5 -9.21 10.27 -2.87
N THR A 6 -9.26 10.19 -1.55
CA THR A 6 -8.35 9.38 -0.75
C THR A 6 -9.00 8.03 -0.58
N ASN A 7 -8.49 7.01 -1.28
CA ASN A 7 -8.99 5.64 -1.16
C ASN A 7 -8.23 4.97 -0.02
N GLN A 8 -8.90 4.74 1.11
CA GLN A 8 -8.34 4.02 2.24
C GLN A 8 -8.85 2.58 2.24
N HIS A 9 -7.93 1.63 2.32
CA HIS A 9 -8.22 0.20 2.33
C HIS A 9 -7.49 -0.48 3.48
N LYS A 10 -8.10 -1.50 4.06
CA LYS A 10 -7.46 -2.34 5.07
C LYS A 10 -7.02 -3.64 4.41
N ILE A 11 -5.74 -4.00 4.58
CA ILE A 11 -5.22 -5.27 4.08
C ILE A 11 -5.55 -6.35 5.12
N ALA A 12 -6.41 -7.30 4.74
CA ALA A 12 -6.82 -8.39 5.61
C ALA A 12 -5.72 -9.46 5.70
N PRO A 13 -5.37 -9.95 6.90
CA PRO A 13 -4.55 -11.16 7.00
C PRO A 13 -5.29 -12.36 6.38
N PRO A 14 -4.58 -13.37 5.81
CA PRO A 14 -3.13 -13.59 5.87
C PRO A 14 -2.33 -12.98 4.69
N VAL A 15 -2.92 -12.09 3.91
CA VAL A 15 -2.25 -11.52 2.73
C VAL A 15 -1.06 -10.65 3.14
N SER A 16 0.07 -10.79 2.44
CA SER A 16 1.27 -9.97 2.66
C SER A 16 1.00 -8.51 2.27
N ALA A 17 1.74 -7.56 2.85
CA ALA A 17 1.60 -6.15 2.53
C ALA A 17 1.86 -5.88 1.04
N THR A 18 2.89 -6.53 0.52
CA THR A 18 3.29 -6.50 -0.89
C THR A 18 2.13 -6.89 -1.81
N VAL A 19 1.52 -8.05 -1.57
CA VAL A 19 0.40 -8.55 -2.39
C VAL A 19 -0.81 -7.63 -2.27
N GLY A 20 -1.18 -7.23 -1.04
CA GLY A 20 -2.35 -6.38 -0.81
C GLY A 20 -2.25 -5.01 -1.49
N VAL A 21 -1.05 -4.40 -1.53
CA VAL A 21 -0.83 -3.14 -2.25
C VAL A 21 -1.09 -3.31 -3.75
N VAL A 22 -0.51 -4.35 -4.38
CA VAL A 22 -0.63 -4.57 -5.83
C VAL A 22 -2.08 -4.85 -6.21
N GLU A 23 -2.76 -5.74 -5.46
CA GLU A 23 -4.17 -6.08 -5.69
C GLU A 23 -5.09 -4.85 -5.59
N ILE A 24 -4.93 -4.03 -4.55
CA ILE A 24 -5.76 -2.84 -4.34
C ILE A 24 -5.51 -1.79 -5.42
N VAL A 25 -4.25 -1.54 -5.79
CA VAL A 25 -3.91 -0.60 -6.86
C VAL A 25 -4.45 -1.07 -8.20
N ALA A 26 -4.33 -2.37 -8.50
CA ALA A 26 -4.86 -2.98 -9.73
C ALA A 26 -6.38 -2.83 -9.81
N SER A 27 -7.07 -3.14 -8.70
CA SER A 27 -8.52 -3.01 -8.56
C SER A 27 -9.00 -1.57 -8.75
N ILE A 28 -8.32 -0.59 -8.13
CA ILE A 28 -8.65 0.84 -8.27
C ILE A 28 -8.43 1.33 -9.71
N LYS A 29 -7.37 0.84 -10.37
CA LYS A 29 -7.07 1.21 -11.77
C LYS A 29 -7.91 0.45 -12.80
N GLY A 30 -8.59 -0.63 -12.38
CA GLY A 30 -9.32 -1.52 -13.29
C GLY A 30 -8.41 -2.27 -14.26
N VAL A 31 -7.19 -2.60 -13.85
CA VAL A 31 -6.20 -3.34 -14.65
C VAL A 31 -5.79 -4.64 -13.96
N ARG A 32 -5.07 -5.53 -14.65
CA ARG A 32 -4.47 -6.69 -13.99
C ARG A 32 -3.21 -6.28 -13.23
N GLU A 33 -2.89 -7.02 -12.18
CA GLU A 33 -1.64 -6.83 -11.41
C GLU A 33 -0.40 -6.91 -12.30
N SER A 34 -0.41 -7.80 -13.30
CA SER A 34 0.67 -7.95 -14.29
C SER A 34 0.81 -6.76 -15.25
N ASP A 35 -0.20 -5.88 -15.31
CA ASP A 35 -0.14 -4.65 -16.11
C ASP A 35 0.42 -3.47 -15.30
N LEU A 36 0.64 -3.65 -13.99
CA LEU A 36 1.30 -2.66 -13.13
C LEU A 36 2.83 -2.81 -13.20
N GLN A 37 3.52 -1.72 -12.85
CA GLN A 37 4.97 -1.77 -12.59
C GLN A 37 5.25 -2.79 -11.45
N PRO A 38 6.38 -3.51 -11.45
CA PRO A 38 6.79 -4.30 -10.30
C PRO A 38 6.87 -3.44 -9.03
N LEU A 39 6.25 -3.89 -7.92
CA LEU A 39 6.24 -3.11 -6.67
C LEU A 39 7.66 -2.89 -6.11
N ALA A 40 8.54 -3.87 -6.29
CA ALA A 40 9.95 -3.82 -5.89
C ALA A 40 10.76 -2.70 -6.56
N GLU A 41 10.27 -2.13 -7.67
CA GLU A 41 10.90 -0.96 -8.29
C GLU A 41 10.52 0.36 -7.60
N ALA A 42 9.43 0.38 -6.82
CA ALA A 42 8.92 1.57 -6.15
C ALA A 42 9.25 1.60 -4.65
N VAL A 43 9.32 0.44 -4.00
CA VAL A 43 9.58 0.30 -2.56
C VAL A 43 10.28 -1.03 -2.27
N ASP A 44 11.01 -1.09 -1.17
CA ASP A 44 11.56 -2.33 -0.63
C ASP A 44 10.42 -3.22 -0.12
N THR A 45 10.19 -4.34 -0.80
CA THR A 45 9.11 -5.28 -0.49
C THR A 45 9.36 -6.07 0.79
N ASP A 46 10.62 -6.37 1.12
CA ASP A 46 10.97 -7.08 2.35
C ASP A 46 10.70 -6.18 3.57
N PHE A 47 11.08 -4.90 3.47
CA PHE A 47 10.75 -3.91 4.49
C PHE A 47 9.24 -3.70 4.64
N LEU A 48 8.51 -3.73 3.52
CA LEU A 48 7.05 -3.56 3.52
C LEU A 48 6.32 -4.71 4.22
N ASP A 49 6.75 -5.95 3.98
CA ASP A 49 6.20 -7.11 4.66
C ASP A 49 6.62 -7.14 6.14
N TRP A 50 7.88 -6.79 6.46
CA TRP A 50 8.34 -6.62 7.85
C TRP A 50 7.49 -5.60 8.63
N LEU A 51 7.10 -4.49 7.98
CA LEU A 51 6.23 -3.46 8.57
C LEU A 51 4.88 -4.03 9.04
N PHE A 52 4.38 -5.09 8.39
CA PHE A 52 3.11 -5.75 8.73
C PHE A 52 3.27 -6.93 9.69
N GLU A 53 4.46 -7.52 9.76
CA GLU A 53 4.82 -8.54 10.73
C GLU A 53 5.14 -7.94 12.11
N GLY A 54 5.65 -6.71 12.15
CA GLY A 54 6.02 -5.99 13.38
C GLY A 54 4.85 -5.54 14.28
N THR A 55 3.65 -6.09 14.11
CA THR A 55 2.44 -5.65 14.83
C THR A 55 2.38 -6.21 16.25
N GLU A 56 2.88 -5.45 17.23
CA GLU A 56 2.31 -5.32 18.61
C GLU A 56 2.92 -4.15 19.43
N THR A 57 3.86 -3.35 18.91
CA THR A 57 4.40 -2.21 19.68
C THR A 57 3.65 -0.91 19.38
N THR A 58 2.75 -0.55 20.28
CA THR A 58 1.89 0.65 20.28
C THR A 58 2.62 2.00 20.37
N GLU A 59 3.96 2.02 20.38
CA GLU A 59 4.71 3.24 20.73
C GLU A 59 5.09 4.14 19.54
N SER A 60 5.00 3.66 18.29
CA SER A 60 5.13 4.53 17.10
C SER A 60 4.55 3.87 15.85
N PRO A 61 3.49 4.42 15.23
CA PRO A 61 2.98 3.90 13.97
C PRO A 61 3.96 4.23 12.85
N TYR A 62 4.80 3.27 12.48
CA TYR A 62 5.63 3.38 11.28
C TYR A 62 4.74 3.42 10.03
N ALA A 63 5.08 4.31 9.11
CA ALA A 63 4.43 4.43 7.82
C ALA A 63 5.48 4.62 6.73
N VAL A 64 5.26 3.99 5.58
CA VAL A 64 6.06 4.19 4.38
C VAL A 64 5.20 4.86 3.32
N VAL A 65 5.77 5.89 2.68
CA VAL A 65 5.11 6.64 1.61
C VAL A 65 5.98 6.53 0.36
N PHE A 66 5.38 6.10 -0.74
CA PHE A 66 6.07 5.95 -2.01
C PHE A 66 5.14 6.21 -3.18
N SER A 67 5.70 6.46 -4.37
CA SER A 67 4.92 6.66 -5.59
C SER A 67 4.85 5.36 -6.37
N TYR A 68 3.66 4.96 -6.78
CA TYR A 68 3.45 3.74 -7.52
C TYR A 68 2.29 3.88 -8.50
N SER A 69 2.54 3.60 -9.77
CA SER A 69 1.50 3.54 -10.81
C SER A 69 0.60 4.78 -10.92
N GLY A 70 1.13 5.99 -10.65
CA GLY A 70 0.38 7.26 -10.69
C GLY A 70 -0.33 7.64 -9.39
N TYR A 71 -0.11 6.88 -8.32
CA TYR A 71 -0.63 7.17 -6.99
C TYR A 71 0.52 7.39 -6.01
N GLU A 72 0.28 8.24 -5.02
CA GLU A 72 1.02 8.24 -3.77
C GLU A 72 0.38 7.20 -2.84
N ILE A 73 1.15 6.19 -2.48
CA ILE A 73 0.75 5.08 -1.64
C ILE A 73 1.33 5.33 -0.24
N THR A 74 0.49 5.29 0.78
CA THR A 74 0.89 5.28 2.19
C THR A 74 0.49 3.96 2.82
N VAL A 75 1.46 3.22 3.33
CA VAL A 75 1.26 1.96 4.03
C VAL A 75 1.63 2.15 5.49
N ARG A 76 0.70 1.84 6.41
CA ARG A 76 0.89 1.98 7.86
C ARG A 76 0.99 0.60 8.51
N SER A 77 1.75 0.52 9.60
CA SER A 77 1.93 -0.72 10.39
C SER A 77 0.61 -1.31 10.92
N ASP A 78 -0.45 -0.51 11.04
CA ASP A 78 -1.80 -0.97 11.41
C ASP A 78 -2.58 -1.65 10.26
N ARG A 79 -1.88 -1.98 9.17
CA ARG A 79 -2.41 -2.58 7.94
C ARG A 79 -3.37 -1.67 7.16
N THR A 80 -3.28 -0.36 7.40
CA THR A 80 -3.99 0.65 6.60
C THR A 80 -3.16 1.03 5.38
N LEU A 81 -3.78 0.87 4.21
CA LEU A 81 -3.32 1.40 2.93
C LEU A 81 -4.10 2.65 2.57
N THR A 82 -3.42 3.71 2.18
CA THR A 82 -4.04 4.93 1.65
C THR A 82 -3.47 5.25 0.29
N LEU A 83 -4.34 5.47 -0.69
CA LEU A 83 -3.96 5.85 -2.05
C LEU A 83 -4.45 7.27 -2.34
N ARG A 84 -3.56 8.09 -2.87
CA ARG A 84 -3.87 9.44 -3.34
C ARG A 84 -3.43 9.58 -4.80
N PRO A 85 -4.32 10.01 -5.71
CA PRO A 85 -3.93 10.31 -7.08
C PRO A 85 -2.85 11.41 -7.10
N LYS A 86 -1.85 11.25 -7.96
CA LYS A 86 -0.94 12.35 -8.32
C LYS A 86 -1.44 13.13 -9.53
#